data_AF-A0A6L5Q4Y3-F1
#
_entry.id   AF-A0A6L5Q4Y3-F1
#
_cell.length_a   1.000
_cell.length_b   1.000
_cell.length_c   1.000
_cell.angle_alpha   90.00
_cell.angle_beta   90.00
_cell.angle_gamma   90.00
#
_symmetry.space_group_name_H-M   'P 1'
#
loop_
_entity.id
_entity.type
_entity.pdbx_description
1 polymer ?
#
loop_
_entity_poly.entity_id
_entity_poly.type
_entity_poly.pdbx_seq_one_letter_code
_entity_poly.pdbx_strand_id
1 'polypeptide(L)'
;MDKSGNVDSQNELQLTQKHAELQAIKNKFESKVMGAALESVEKESSLLKVRMEEINVAVKNDIEINVDELSEKAEELLNMDRNQSNEEVAIKLLEDISLNSKSKFLRSIAKSMLKEKWWEK
;
A
#
# COMPACT_ATOMS: atom_id res chain seq x y z
N MET A 1 -69.19 16.47 38.40
CA MET A 1 -68.11 17.47 38.32
C MET A 1 -66.81 16.70 38.08
N ASP A 2 -66.57 16.44 36.80
CA ASP A 2 -65.53 15.56 36.29
C ASP A 2 -64.19 16.28 36.23
N LYS A 3 -63.45 16.29 37.34
CA LYS A 3 -62.08 16.84 37.38
C LYS A 3 -60.99 15.76 37.18
N SER A 4 -61.37 14.48 37.19
CA SER A 4 -60.41 13.37 37.09
C SER A 4 -59.97 13.08 35.64
N GLY A 5 -60.81 13.31 34.64
CA GLY A 5 -60.52 12.97 33.24
C GLY A 5 -59.51 13.91 32.53
N ASN A 6 -59.29 15.11 33.04
CA ASN A 6 -58.42 16.11 32.40
C ASN A 6 -56.93 15.94 32.77
N VAL A 7 -56.65 15.38 33.96
CA VAL A 7 -55.28 15.21 34.47
C VAL A 7 -54.58 14.03 33.79
N ASP A 8 -55.29 12.93 33.53
CA ASP A 8 -54.74 11.77 32.81
C ASP A 8 -54.40 12.11 31.35
N SER A 9 -55.26 12.88 30.66
CA SER A 9 -55.00 13.32 29.28
C SER A 9 -53.77 14.24 29.15
N GLN A 10 -53.48 15.09 30.14
CA GLN A 10 -52.26 15.91 30.13
C GLN A 10 -50.98 15.09 30.35
N ASN A 11 -51.04 14.04 31.19
CA ASN A 11 -49.91 13.16 31.45
C ASN A 11 -49.55 12.31 30.23
N GLU A 12 -50.55 11.78 29.52
CA GLU A 12 -50.34 10.99 28.30
C GLU A 12 -49.73 11.84 27.16
N LEU A 13 -50.18 13.09 27.02
CA LEU A 13 -49.62 14.05 26.05
C LEU A 13 -48.15 14.36 26.32
N GLN A 14 -47.78 14.61 27.59
CA GLN A 14 -46.38 14.83 27.97
C GLN A 14 -45.51 13.59 27.74
N LEU A 15 -46.05 12.39 27.98
CA LEU A 15 -45.34 11.13 27.75
C LEU A 15 -45.06 10.93 26.26
N THR A 16 -46.05 11.20 25.41
CA THR A 16 -45.94 11.12 23.95
C THR A 16 -44.90 12.11 23.42
N GLN A 17 -44.89 13.33 23.96
CA GLN A 17 -43.94 14.38 23.59
C GLN A 17 -42.50 14.02 23.99
N LYS A 18 -42.29 13.49 25.20
CA LYS A 18 -40.99 12.96 25.64
C LYS A 18 -40.51 11.79 24.78
N HIS A 19 -41.42 10.91 24.34
CA HIS A 19 -41.04 9.81 23.46
C HIS A 19 -40.57 10.33 22.10
N ALA A 20 -41.24 11.32 21.52
CA ALA A 20 -40.81 11.95 20.27
C ALA A 20 -39.44 12.63 20.39
N GLU A 21 -39.17 13.32 21.50
CA GLU A 21 -37.87 13.92 21.78
C GLU A 21 -36.76 12.87 21.92
N LEU A 22 -37.01 11.78 22.65
CA LEU A 22 -36.06 10.67 22.78
C LEU A 22 -35.78 10.02 21.42
N GLN A 23 -36.80 9.86 20.57
CA GLN A 23 -36.62 9.34 19.22
C GLN A 23 -35.75 10.27 18.37
N ALA A 24 -35.98 11.58 18.47
CA ALA A 24 -35.17 12.59 17.76
C ALA A 24 -33.71 12.59 18.24
N ILE A 25 -33.47 12.47 19.55
CA ILE A 25 -32.13 12.38 20.13
C ILE A 25 -31.44 11.10 19.66
N LYS A 26 -32.13 9.97 19.67
CA LYS A 26 -31.62 8.68 19.17
C LYS A 26 -31.19 8.78 17.71
N ASN A 27 -32.07 9.29 16.84
CA ASN A 27 -31.78 9.44 15.41
C ASN A 27 -30.59 10.37 15.18
N LYS A 28 -30.48 11.46 15.95
CA LYS A 28 -29.34 12.39 15.87
C LYS A 28 -28.03 11.73 16.32
N PHE A 29 -28.08 10.90 17.36
CA PHE A 29 -26.93 10.14 17.81
C PHE A 29 -26.48 9.12 16.77
N GLU A 30 -27.40 8.31 16.25
CA GLU A 30 -27.11 7.31 15.20
C GLU A 30 -26.52 7.95 13.96
N SER A 31 -27.09 9.06 13.49
CA SER A 31 -26.56 9.82 12.36
C SER A 31 -25.13 10.33 12.62
N LYS A 32 -24.86 10.86 13.82
CA LYS A 32 -23.53 11.37 14.17
C LYS A 32 -22.49 10.26 14.29
N VAL A 33 -22.87 9.12 14.88
CA VAL A 33 -21.99 7.94 14.99
C VAL A 33 -21.68 7.37 13.61
N MET A 34 -22.69 7.24 12.76
CA MET A 34 -22.51 6.75 11.39
C MET A 34 -21.59 7.67 10.59
N GLY A 35 -21.80 8.99 10.68
CA GLY A 35 -20.94 9.97 10.02
C GLY A 35 -19.49 9.88 10.48
N ALA A 36 -19.26 9.81 11.80
CA ALA A 36 -17.92 9.67 12.37
C ALA A 36 -17.24 8.34 11.95
N ALA A 37 -18.00 7.25 11.89
CA ALA A 37 -17.48 5.96 11.45
C ALA A 37 -17.06 6.00 9.97
N LEU A 38 -17.88 6.59 9.10
CA LEU A 38 -17.56 6.73 7.67
C LEU A 38 -16.32 7.61 7.45
N GLU A 39 -16.22 8.75 8.12
CA GLU A 39 -15.04 9.62 8.05
C GLU A 39 -13.76 8.91 8.51
N SER A 40 -13.85 8.06 9.55
CA SER A 40 -12.72 7.28 10.04
C SER A 40 -12.25 6.25 9.01
N VAL A 41 -13.19 5.53 8.40
CA VAL A 41 -12.90 4.54 7.35
C VAL A 41 -12.26 5.19 6.12
N GLU A 42 -12.74 6.37 5.72
CA GLU A 42 -12.19 7.11 4.59
C GLU A 42 -10.76 7.62 4.86
N LYS A 43 -10.49 8.09 6.09
CA LYS A 43 -9.14 8.48 6.54
C LYS A 43 -8.18 7.28 6.57
N GLU A 44 -8.61 6.14 7.10
CA GLU A 44 -7.80 4.92 7.08
C GLU A 44 -7.50 4.44 5.66
N SER A 45 -8.50 4.46 4.77
CA SER A 45 -8.34 4.08 3.36
C SER A 45 -7.36 4.98 2.63
N SER A 46 -7.43 6.29 2.84
CA SER A 46 -6.50 7.24 2.22
C SER A 46 -5.06 7.09 2.74
N LEU A 47 -4.88 6.84 4.05
CA LEU A 47 -3.56 6.54 4.62
C LEU A 47 -2.95 5.24 4.04
N LEU A 48 -3.77 4.20 3.82
CA LEU A 48 -3.31 2.97 3.18
C LEU A 48 -2.87 3.20 1.73
N LYS A 49 -3.61 4.02 0.97
CA LYS A 49 -3.22 4.40 -0.40
C LYS A 49 -1.88 5.13 -0.45
N VAL A 50 -1.65 6.09 0.44
CA VAL A 50 -0.39 6.84 0.51
C VAL A 50 0.78 5.91 0.84
N ARG A 51 0.62 5.02 1.83
CA ARG A 51 1.65 4.02 2.16
C ARG A 51 1.94 3.07 1.00
N MET A 52 0.91 2.65 0.27
CA MET A 52 1.09 1.78 -0.89
C MET A 52 1.89 2.47 -2.00
N GLU A 53 1.64 3.77 -2.24
CA GLU A 53 2.40 4.56 -3.22
C GLU A 53 3.87 4.71 -2.80
N GLU A 54 4.13 5.02 -1.53
CA GLU A 54 5.49 5.08 -0.98
C GLU A 54 6.24 3.75 -1.10
N ILE A 55 5.56 2.64 -0.80
CA ILE A 55 6.10 1.29 -0.97
C ILE A 55 6.38 1.01 -2.45
N ASN A 56 5.45 1.34 -3.35
CA ASN A 56 5.64 1.14 -4.79
C ASN A 56 6.85 1.91 -5.31
N VAL A 57 7.04 3.17 -4.88
CA VAL A 57 8.20 3.97 -5.26
C VAL A 57 9.49 3.37 -4.70
N ALA A 58 9.50 2.94 -3.44
CA ALA A 58 10.67 2.32 -2.83
C ALA A 58 11.05 1.00 -3.52
N VAL A 59 10.06 0.14 -3.78
CA VAL A 59 10.23 -1.13 -4.50
C VAL A 59 10.70 -0.88 -5.93
N LYS A 60 10.10 0.09 -6.64
CA LYS A 60 10.54 0.44 -7.99
C LYS A 60 11.99 0.88 -7.97
N ASN A 61 12.39 1.79 -7.09
CA ASN A 61 13.78 2.25 -7.02
C ASN A 61 14.79 1.15 -6.66
N ASP A 62 14.39 0.16 -5.84
CA ASP A 62 15.25 -0.97 -5.49
C ASP A 62 15.34 -2.03 -6.59
N ILE A 63 14.33 -2.17 -7.46
CA ILE A 63 14.25 -3.20 -8.50
C ILE A 63 14.51 -2.64 -9.91
N GLU A 64 14.40 -1.33 -10.12
CA GLU A 64 14.57 -0.70 -11.42
C GLU A 64 16.00 -0.95 -11.93
N ILE A 65 16.06 -1.68 -13.04
CA ILE A 65 17.29 -2.03 -13.72
C ILE A 65 17.46 -1.06 -14.87
N ASN A 66 18.60 -0.37 -14.94
CA ASN A 66 18.98 0.43 -16.09
C ASN A 66 19.45 -0.51 -17.21
N VAL A 67 18.52 -0.90 -18.09
CA VAL A 67 18.77 -1.85 -19.18
C VAL A 67 19.75 -1.28 -20.20
N ASP A 68 19.72 0.03 -20.45
CA ASP A 68 20.61 0.69 -21.41
C ASP A 68 22.07 0.61 -20.94
N GLU A 69 22.34 0.92 -19.67
CA GLU A 69 23.68 0.80 -19.08
C GLU A 69 24.19 -0.65 -19.09
N LEU A 70 23.30 -1.63 -18.86
CA LEU A 70 23.67 -3.05 -18.95
C LEU A 70 23.95 -3.48 -20.38
N SER A 71 23.19 -2.97 -21.35
CA SER A 71 23.40 -3.23 -22.76
C SER A 71 24.73 -2.67 -23.25
N GLU A 72 25.06 -1.44 -22.88
CA GLU A 72 26.34 -0.80 -23.19
C GLU A 72 27.51 -1.62 -22.62
N LYS A 73 27.44 -2.01 -21.34
CA LYS A 73 28.47 -2.85 -20.71
C LYS A 73 28.61 -4.22 -21.37
N ALA A 74 27.49 -4.84 -21.76
CA ALA A 74 27.53 -6.12 -22.47
C ALA A 74 28.24 -5.97 -23.83
N GLU A 75 27.94 -4.89 -24.55
CA GLU A 75 28.57 -4.57 -25.83
C GLU A 75 30.08 -4.25 -25.68
N GLU A 76 30.47 -3.52 -24.64
CA GLU A 76 31.88 -3.29 -24.30
C GLU A 76 32.62 -4.62 -24.06
N LEU A 77 32.04 -5.54 -23.28
CA LEU A 77 32.63 -6.85 -23.01
C LEU A 77 32.77 -7.70 -24.27
N LEU A 78 31.74 -7.72 -25.14
CA LEU A 78 31.77 -8.42 -26.42
C LEU A 78 32.79 -7.83 -27.41
N ASN A 79 33.03 -6.51 -27.33
CA ASN A 79 34.01 -5.82 -28.16
C ASN A 79 35.46 -6.04 -27.67
N MET A 80 35.67 -6.26 -26.37
CA MET A 80 37.00 -6.55 -25.80
C MET A 80 37.55 -7.92 -26.23
N ASP A 81 36.70 -8.93 -26.34
CA ASP A 81 37.09 -10.24 -26.86
C ASP A 81 35.91 -10.90 -27.59
N ARG A 82 36.00 -10.93 -28.92
CA ARG A 82 34.95 -11.46 -29.82
C ARG A 82 34.74 -12.97 -29.69
N ASN A 83 35.63 -13.68 -28.99
CA ASN A 83 35.52 -15.11 -28.76
C ASN A 83 34.91 -15.46 -27.39
N GLN A 84 34.54 -14.47 -26.58
CA GLN A 84 33.87 -14.74 -25.31
C GLN A 84 32.52 -15.43 -25.55
N SER A 85 32.25 -16.45 -24.74
CA SER A 85 30.93 -17.05 -24.73
C SER A 85 29.92 -16.12 -24.03
N ASN A 86 28.64 -16.25 -24.39
CA ASN A 86 27.57 -15.54 -23.70
C ASN A 86 27.54 -15.84 -22.19
N GLU A 87 27.99 -17.03 -21.79
CA GLU A 87 28.13 -17.42 -20.39
C GLU A 87 29.18 -16.57 -19.67
N GLU A 88 30.37 -16.41 -20.26
CA GLU A 88 31.41 -15.56 -19.68
C GLU A 88 30.99 -14.10 -19.58
N VAL A 89 30.27 -13.59 -20.58
CA VAL A 89 29.73 -12.23 -20.56
C VAL A 89 28.69 -12.09 -19.44
N ALA A 90 27.79 -13.07 -19.30
CA ALA A 90 26.80 -13.09 -18.22
C ALA A 90 27.45 -13.14 -16.83
N ILE A 91 28.49 -13.96 -16.64
CA ILE A 91 29.22 -14.05 -15.37
C ILE A 91 29.86 -12.69 -15.04
N LYS A 92 30.57 -12.06 -15.98
CA LYS A 92 31.22 -10.75 -15.78
C LYS A 92 30.21 -9.66 -15.44
N LEU A 93 29.06 -9.64 -16.11
CA LEU A 93 27.98 -8.70 -15.80
C LEU A 93 27.44 -8.91 -14.39
N LEU A 94 27.26 -10.16 -13.97
CA LEU A 94 26.81 -10.48 -12.61
C LEU A 94 27.83 -10.09 -11.56
N GLU A 95 29.13 -10.30 -11.82
CA GLU A 95 30.21 -9.84 -10.94
C GLU A 95 30.18 -8.32 -10.78
N ASP A 96 30.07 -7.57 -11.87
CA ASP A 96 29.96 -6.11 -11.85
C ASP A 96 28.73 -5.64 -11.05
N ILE A 97 27.54 -6.20 -11.34
CA ILE A 97 26.31 -5.87 -10.62
C ILE A 97 26.48 -6.18 -9.13
N SER A 98 27.10 -7.30 -8.77
CA SER A 98 27.25 -7.74 -7.37
C SER A 98 28.12 -6.81 -6.52
N LEU A 99 29.05 -6.10 -7.16
CA LEU A 99 30.01 -5.20 -6.53
C LEU A 99 29.57 -3.73 -6.62
N ASN A 100 29.12 -3.30 -7.80
CA ASN A 100 29.02 -1.90 -8.17
C ASN A 100 27.58 -1.38 -8.33
N SER A 101 26.56 -2.26 -8.36
CA SER A 101 25.17 -1.81 -8.46
C SER A 101 24.79 -0.92 -7.28
N LYS A 102 24.04 0.16 -7.51
CA LYS A 102 23.53 1.05 -6.46
C LYS A 102 22.45 0.36 -5.62
N SER A 103 21.66 -0.53 -6.22
CA SER A 103 20.61 -1.28 -5.53
C SER A 103 21.18 -2.41 -4.67
N LYS A 104 20.83 -2.40 -3.37
CA LYS A 104 21.17 -3.50 -2.44
C LYS A 104 20.53 -4.82 -2.88
N PHE A 105 19.30 -4.75 -3.39
CA PHE A 105 18.55 -5.91 -3.86
C PHE A 105 19.24 -6.55 -5.07
N LEU A 106 19.60 -5.77 -6.09
CA LEU A 106 20.31 -6.27 -7.27
C LEU A 106 21.68 -6.86 -6.91
N ARG A 107 22.44 -6.21 -6.02
CA ARG A 107 23.70 -6.78 -5.49
C ARG A 107 23.47 -8.14 -4.84
N SER A 108 22.41 -8.27 -4.04
CA SER A 108 22.07 -9.51 -3.34
C SER A 108 21.68 -10.63 -4.32
N ILE A 109 20.84 -10.31 -5.31
CA ILE A 109 20.45 -11.27 -6.36
C ILE A 109 21.67 -11.73 -7.13
N ALA A 110 22.49 -10.80 -7.64
CA ALA A 110 23.66 -11.15 -8.44
C ALA A 110 24.62 -12.06 -7.67
N LYS A 111 24.85 -11.82 -6.38
CA LYS A 111 25.64 -12.72 -5.51
C LYS A 111 25.05 -14.13 -5.42
N SER A 112 23.73 -14.25 -5.26
CA SER A 112 23.07 -15.54 -5.23
C SER A 112 23.17 -16.26 -6.57
N MET A 113 22.98 -15.55 -7.69
CA MET A 113 23.09 -16.11 -9.04
C MET A 113 24.51 -16.61 -9.34
N LEU A 114 25.53 -15.87 -8.90
CA LEU A 114 26.93 -16.29 -8.98
C LEU A 114 27.20 -17.54 -8.14
N LYS A 115 26.69 -17.58 -6.90
CA LYS A 115 26.86 -18.72 -6.00
C LYS A 115 26.19 -19.99 -6.51
N GLU A 116 24.99 -19.85 -7.06
CA GLU A 116 24.19 -20.96 -7.60
C GLU A 116 24.61 -21.37 -9.01
N LYS A 117 25.47 -20.60 -9.66
CA LYS A 117 25.83 -20.74 -11.06
C LYS A 117 24.60 -20.91 -11.95
N TRP A 118 23.67 -19.94 -11.87
CA TRP A 118 22.38 -20.05 -12.57
C TRP A 118 22.56 -20.34 -14.08
N TRP A 119 23.61 -19.83 -14.71
CA TRP A 119 23.90 -20.10 -16.12
C TRP A 119 24.16 -21.59 -16.47
N GLU A 120 24.39 -22.47 -15.49
CA GLU A 120 24.54 -23.92 -15.70
C GLU A 120 23.20 -24.70 -15.62
N LYS A 121 22.07 -24.03 -15.30
CA LYS A 121 20.72 -24.65 -15.19
C LYS A 121 19.94 -24.56 -16.49
#